data_AF-A0A3R7D9Y0-F1
#
_entry.id   AF-A0A3R7D9Y0-F1
#
_cell.length_a   1.000
_cell.length_b   1.000
_cell.length_c   1.000
_cell.angle_alpha   90.00
_cell.angle_beta   90.00
_cell.angle_gamma   90.00
#
_symmetry.space_group_name_H-M   'P 1'
#
loop_
_entity.id
_entity.type
_entity.pdbx_description
1 polymer ?
#
loop_
_entity_poly.entity_id
_entity_poly.type
_entity_poly.pdbx_seq_one_letter_code
_entity_poly.pdbx_strand_id
1 'polypeptide(L)' 'MSRPRRISIKKTVIYRLVVDPVAVGVTYLLTGELSGSILAVAIIEAFSTLFYYLLDQLM' A
#
# COMPACT_ATOMS: atom_id res chain seq x y z
N MET A 1 -9.12 -9.40 -25.91
CA MET A 1 -7.70 -9.71 -25.56
C MET A 1 -7.20 -8.67 -24.56
N SER A 2 -7.40 -8.90 -23.26
CA SER A 2 -6.79 -8.06 -22.22
C SER A 2 -5.31 -8.37 -22.16
N ARG A 3 -4.46 -7.42 -22.59
CA ARG A 3 -3.01 -7.54 -22.44
C ARG A 3 -2.69 -7.59 -20.94
N PRO A 4 -1.91 -8.57 -20.45
CA PRO A 4 -1.51 -8.58 -19.05
C PRO A 4 -0.73 -7.29 -18.77
N ARG A 5 -1.28 -6.42 -17.93
CA ARG A 5 -0.66 -5.15 -17.53
C ARG A 5 0.57 -5.52 -16.70
N ARG A 6 1.73 -5.65 -17.34
CA ARG A 6 3.00 -5.89 -16.65
C ARG A 6 3.26 -4.70 -15.72
N ILE A 7 2.96 -4.87 -14.45
CA ILE A 7 3.32 -3.90 -13.42
C ILE A 7 4.84 -3.94 -13.31
N SER A 8 5.49 -2.82 -13.61
CA SER A 8 6.95 -2.69 -13.52
C SER A 8 7.32 -2.56 -12.05
N ILE A 9 8.08 -3.53 -11.52
CA ILE A 9 8.58 -3.53 -10.14
C ILE A 9 9.24 -2.18 -9.79
N LYS A 10 10.02 -1.60 -10.73
CA LYS A 10 10.64 -0.28 -10.54
C LYS A 10 9.62 0.83 -10.29
N LYS A 11 8.53 0.86 -11.07
CA LYS A 11 7.46 1.86 -10.89
C LYS A 11 6.75 1.67 -9.56
N THR A 12 6.52 0.42 -9.15
CA THR A 12 5.90 0.10 -7.85
C THR A 12 6.77 0.54 -6.67
N VAL A 13 8.08 0.26 -6.72
CA VAL A 13 9.01 0.67 -5.66
C VAL A 13 9.11 2.19 -5.56
N ILE A 14 9.23 2.89 -6.69
CA ILE A 14 9.26 4.36 -6.73
C ILE A 14 7.97 4.95 -6.15
N TYR A 15 6.82 4.40 -6.53
CA TYR A 15 5.53 4.85 -6.01
C TYR A 15 5.45 4.70 -4.49
N ARG A 16 5.81 3.52 -3.95
CA ARG A 16 5.79 3.23 -2.51
C ARG A 16 6.74 4.13 -1.72
N LEU A 17 7.95 4.38 -2.25
CA LEU A 17 8.91 5.29 -1.63
C LEU A 17 8.39 6.73 -1.49
N VAL A 18 7.41 7.14 -2.30
CA VAL A 18 6.79 8.47 -2.20
C VAL A 18 5.53 8.43 -1.33
N VAL A 19 4.68 7.41 -1.50
CA VAL A 19 3.37 7.36 -0.84
C VAL A 19 3.47 6.89 0.62
N ASP A 20 4.30 5.91 0.92
CA ASP A 20 4.38 5.33 2.26
C ASP A 20 4.85 6.36 3.30
N PRO A 21 5.89 7.19 3.04
CA PRO A 21 6.27 8.25 3.98
C PRO A 21 5.18 9.30 4.20
N VAL A 22 4.40 9.63 3.16
CA VAL A 22 3.28 10.57 3.27
C VAL A 22 2.18 9.96 4.13
N ALA A 23 1.83 8.69 3.92
CA ALA A 23 0.83 7.98 4.70
C ALA A 23 1.24 7.86 6.18
N VAL A 24 2.50 7.52 6.45
CA VAL A 24 3.07 7.48 7.80
C VAL A 24 3.08 8.88 8.43
N GLY A 25 3.45 9.91 7.67
CA GLY A 25 3.45 11.28 8.14
C GLY A 25 2.04 11.76 8.54
N VAL A 26 1.03 11.50 7.71
CA VAL A 26 -0.37 11.85 8.02
C VAL A 26 -0.87 11.10 9.26
N THR A 27 -0.63 9.80 9.34
CA THR A 27 -1.05 9.01 10.52
C THR A 27 -0.32 9.46 11.79
N TYR A 28 0.97 9.82 11.69
CA TYR A 28 1.72 10.37 12.81
C TYR A 28 1.19 11.73 13.26
N LEU A 29 0.86 12.62 12.32
CA LEU A 29 0.27 13.92 12.65
C LEU A 29 -1.08 13.78 13.37
N LEU A 30 -1.84 12.73 13.06
CA LEU A 30 -3.15 12.48 13.67
C LEU A 30 -3.07 11.77 15.02
N THR A 31 -2.08 10.90 15.21
CA THR A 31 -2.00 10.01 16.39
C THR A 31 -0.92 10.42 17.38
N GLY A 32 0.13 11.12 16.94
CA GLY A 32 1.34 11.39 17.72
C GLY A 32 2.25 10.17 17.92
N GLU A 33 1.91 9.00 17.37
CA GLU A 33 2.62 7.74 17.61
C GLU A 33 3.30 7.21 16.33
N LEU A 34 4.63 7.30 16.26
CA LEU A 34 5.38 6.93 15.06
C LEU A 34 5.31 5.42 14.76
N SER A 35 5.53 4.59 15.77
CA SER A 35 5.49 3.12 15.64
C SER A 35 4.10 2.63 15.24
N GLY A 36 3.05 3.18 15.87
CA GLY A 36 1.66 2.90 15.53
C GLY A 36 1.32 3.32 14.10
N SER A 37 1.83 4.46 13.65
CA SER A 37 1.63 4.96 12.28
C SER A 37 2.28 4.07 11.22
N ILE A 38 3.52 3.62 11.46
CA ILE A 38 4.21 2.68 10.56
C ILE A 38 3.45 1.35 10.50
N LEU A 39 3.04 0.82 11.65
CA LEU A 39 2.30 -0.44 11.73
C LEU A 39 0.95 -0.34 11.01
N ALA A 40 0.21 0.76 11.22
CA ALA A 40 -1.07 1.00 10.57
C ALA A 40 -0.95 1.01 9.05
N VAL A 41 0.03 1.74 8.50
CA VAL A 41 0.27 1.78 7.05
C VAL A 41 0.63 0.39 6.51
N ALA A 42 1.52 -0.35 7.19
CA ALA A 42 1.91 -1.70 6.79
C ALA A 42 0.72 -2.67 6.76
N ILE A 43 -0.16 -2.60 7.77
CA ILE A 43 -1.37 -3.41 7.86
C ILE A 43 -2.32 -3.06 6.70
N ILE A 44 -2.58 -1.77 6.47
CA ILE A 44 -3.49 -1.33 5.40
C ILE A 44 -3.01 -1.81 4.02
N GLU A 45 -1.71 -1.72 3.74
CA GLU A 45 -1.16 -2.20 2.47
C GLU A 45 -1.26 -3.73 2.33
N ALA A 46 -1.00 -4.48 3.40
CA ALA A 46 -1.13 -5.94 3.40
C ALA A 46 -2.59 -6.36 3.16
N PHE A 47 -3.54 -5.73 3.85
CA PHE A 47 -4.97 -5.96 3.66
C PHE A 47 -5.45 -5.56 2.27
N SER A 48 -5.01 -4.42 1.74
CA SER A 48 -5.37 -3.97 0.39
C SER A 48 -4.87 -4.95 -0.69
N THR A 49 -3.66 -5.46 -0.52
CA THR A 49 -3.09 -6.48 -1.41
C THR A 49 -3.87 -7.79 -1.33
N LEU A 50 -4.14 -8.27 -0.12
CA LEU A 50 -4.92 -9.49 0.09
C LEU A 50 -6.33 -9.37 -0.50
N PHE A 51 -6.99 -8.23 -0.25
CA PHE A 51 -8.32 -7.94 -0.75
C PHE A 51 -8.36 -7.89 -2.28
N TYR A 52 -7.35 -7.29 -2.92
CA TYR A 52 -7.21 -7.31 -4.37
C TYR A 52 -7.16 -8.75 -4.92
N TYR A 53 -6.34 -9.62 -4.32
CA TYR A 53 -6.24 -11.03 -4.75
C TYR A 53 -7.54 -11.81 -4.49
N LEU A 54 -8.20 -11.60 -3.36
CA LEU A 54 -9.47 -12.26 -3.06
C LEU A 54 -10.57 -11.84 -4.02
N LEU A 55 -10.66 -10.55 -4.35
CA LEU A 55 -11.61 -10.03 -5.34
C LEU A 55 -11.34 -10.56 -6.74
N ASP A 56 -10.06 -10.59 -7.15
CA ASP A 56 -9.63 -11.12 -8.46
C ASP A 56 -9.94 -12.62 -8.59
N GLN A 57 -9.98 -13.36 -7.48
CA GLN A 57 -10.35 -14.78 -7.47
C GLN A 57 -11.88 -15.02 -7.46
N LEU A 58 -12.67 -14.05 -6.98
CA LEU A 58 -14.12 -14.18 -6.84
C LEU A 58 -14.89 -13.73 -8.09
N MET A 59 -14.28 -12.86 -8.92
CA MET A 59 -14.84 -12.33 -10.19
C MET A 59 -14.33 -13.12 -11.40
#